data_AF-A0A7C9DDU9-F1
#
_entry.id   AF-A0A7C9DDU9-F1
#
_cell.length_a   1.000
_cell.length_b   1.000
_cell.length_c   1.000
_cell.angle_alpha   90.00
_cell.angle_beta   90.00
_cell.angle_gamma   90.00
#
_symmetry.space_group_name_H-M   'P 1'
#
loop_
_entity.id
_entity.type
_entity.pdbx_description
1 polymer ?
#
loop_
_entity_poly.entity_id
_entity_poly.type
_entity_poly.pdbx_seq_one_letter_code
_entity_poly.pdbx_strand_id
1 'polypeptide(L)'
;ILLLKASSVYVDDEDRLQRVVPYVIAMLSDSAAIVRCAALETLCDILPLVREFPPSDAKIFPEYILPMLSTLPDDPEESVRICYASDISKLALTSYGFLFHSIRMGEAGVLDELGAPQKRSAPSTENGQALKISNNAQLA
;
A
#
# COMPACT_ATOMS: atom_id res chain seq x y z
N ILE A 1 -8.48 16.51 -13.69
CA ILE A 1 -8.71 15.07 -13.45
C ILE A 1 -9.00 14.27 -14.73
N LEU A 2 -9.85 14.75 -15.64
CA LEU A 2 -10.19 14.03 -16.88
C LEU A 2 -8.98 13.72 -17.77
N LEU A 3 -8.03 14.67 -17.90
CA LEU A 3 -6.79 14.44 -18.63
C LEU A 3 -5.97 13.30 -18.01
N LEU A 4 -5.89 13.26 -16.67
CA LEU A 4 -5.16 12.22 -15.95
C LEU A 4 -5.77 10.84 -16.21
N LYS A 5 -7.10 10.72 -16.15
CA LYS A 5 -7.85 9.51 -16.53
C LYS A 5 -7.55 9.07 -17.96
N ALA A 6 -7.53 10.00 -18.92
CA ALA A 6 -7.23 9.66 -20.30
C ALA A 6 -5.78 9.21 -20.50
N SER A 7 -4.83 9.78 -19.73
CA SER A 7 -3.42 9.43 -19.82
C SER A 7 -3.04 8.16 -19.04
N SER A 8 -3.82 7.74 -18.04
CA SER A 8 -3.45 6.65 -17.12
C SER A 8 -3.32 5.28 -17.80
N VAL A 9 -3.90 5.12 -19.00
CA VAL A 9 -3.76 3.92 -19.83
C VAL A 9 -2.35 3.76 -20.43
N TYR A 10 -1.56 4.83 -20.46
CA TYR A 10 -0.18 4.86 -20.98
C TYR A 10 0.87 4.86 -19.87
N VAL A 11 0.44 4.68 -18.63
CA VAL A 11 1.32 4.66 -17.44
C VAL A 11 1.48 3.22 -16.97
N ASP A 12 2.69 2.86 -16.55
CA ASP A 12 2.99 1.55 -15.98
C ASP A 12 2.25 1.32 -14.66
N ASP A 13 2.06 0.06 -14.27
CA ASP A 13 1.25 -0.29 -13.11
C ASP A 13 1.82 0.26 -11.80
N GLU A 14 3.15 0.22 -11.62
CA GLU A 14 3.84 0.82 -10.47
C GLU A 14 3.57 2.32 -10.38
N ASP A 15 3.78 3.06 -11.47
CA ASP A 15 3.53 4.50 -11.51
C ASP A 15 2.05 4.83 -11.33
N ARG A 16 1.15 3.98 -11.81
CA ARG A 16 -0.29 4.16 -11.61
C ARG A 16 -0.64 4.05 -10.13
N LEU A 17 -0.13 3.02 -9.44
CA LEU A 17 -0.37 2.84 -8.01
C LEU A 17 0.33 3.89 -7.14
N GLN A 18 1.57 4.24 -7.44
CA GLN A 18 2.41 5.08 -6.58
C GLN A 18 2.22 6.58 -6.83
N ARG A 19 1.69 6.99 -8.00
CA ARG A 19 1.53 8.41 -8.37
C ARG A 19 0.10 8.78 -8.73
N VAL A 20 -0.50 8.06 -9.68
CA VAL A 20 -1.82 8.43 -10.21
C VAL A 20 -2.90 8.24 -9.15
N VAL A 21 -2.95 7.07 -8.51
CA VAL A 21 -3.95 6.75 -7.48
C VAL A 21 -3.90 7.73 -6.29
N PRO A 22 -2.74 8.04 -5.68
CA PRO A 22 -2.66 9.01 -4.60
C PRO A 22 -3.14 10.41 -4.98
N TYR A 23 -2.85 10.86 -6.20
CA TYR A 23 -3.36 12.14 -6.68
C TYR A 23 -4.88 12.12 -6.80
N VAL A 24 -5.46 11.06 -7.38
CA VAL A 24 -6.93 10.93 -7.52
C VAL A 24 -7.60 10.87 -6.14
N ILE A 25 -7.03 10.14 -5.19
CA ILE A 25 -7.52 10.06 -3.81
C ILE A 25 -7.50 11.43 -3.14
N ALA A 26 -6.45 12.23 -3.32
CA ALA A 26 -6.40 13.59 -2.77
C ALA A 26 -7.56 14.48 -3.28
N MET A 27 -8.05 14.24 -4.51
CA MET A 27 -9.17 14.98 -5.10
C MET A 27 -10.54 14.57 -4.51
N LEU A 28 -10.63 13.48 -3.75
CA LEU A 28 -11.85 13.10 -3.03
C LEU A 28 -12.17 14.07 -1.87
N SER A 29 -11.23 14.94 -1.48
CA SER A 29 -11.44 15.97 -0.45
C SER A 29 -11.60 17.38 -1.05
N ASP A 30 -11.79 17.50 -2.37
CA ASP A 30 -12.01 18.80 -3.01
C ASP A 30 -13.31 19.45 -2.53
N SER A 31 -13.35 20.79 -2.47
CA SER A 31 -14.52 21.53 -2.01
C SER A 31 -15.71 21.38 -2.97
N ALA A 32 -15.46 21.20 -4.26
CA ALA A 32 -16.48 21.05 -5.28
C ALA A 32 -16.93 19.59 -5.41
N ALA A 33 -18.24 19.35 -5.22
CA ALA A 33 -18.86 18.02 -5.36
C ALA A 33 -18.52 17.33 -6.69
N ILE A 34 -18.54 18.10 -7.78
CA ILE A 34 -18.24 17.60 -9.13
C ILE A 34 -16.80 17.06 -9.26
N VAL A 35 -15.84 17.65 -8.53
CA VAL A 35 -14.46 17.17 -8.53
C VAL A 35 -14.36 15.87 -7.75
N ARG A 36 -15.05 15.75 -6.61
CA ARG A 36 -15.12 14.51 -5.83
C ARG A 36 -15.76 13.37 -6.62
N CYS A 37 -16.90 13.61 -7.30
CA CYS A 37 -17.53 12.63 -8.18
C CYS A 37 -16.58 12.19 -9.30
N ALA A 38 -15.99 13.15 -10.02
CA ALA A 38 -15.08 12.84 -11.11
C ALA A 38 -13.83 12.09 -10.64
N ALA A 39 -13.36 12.36 -9.42
CA ALA A 39 -12.26 11.62 -8.80
C ALA A 39 -12.64 10.19 -8.48
N LEU A 40 -13.82 9.97 -7.91
CA LEU A 40 -14.34 8.64 -7.62
C LEU A 40 -14.52 7.79 -8.88
N GLU A 41 -15.17 8.35 -9.90
CA GLU A 41 -15.33 7.69 -11.20
C GLU A 41 -13.97 7.37 -11.81
N THR A 42 -13.03 8.34 -11.78
CA THR A 42 -11.66 8.13 -12.28
C THR A 42 -10.97 7.00 -11.52
N LEU A 43 -11.09 6.95 -10.19
CA LEU A 43 -10.50 5.89 -9.38
C LEU A 43 -11.03 4.51 -9.80
N CYS A 44 -12.34 4.41 -10.04
CA CYS A 44 -12.98 3.19 -10.50
C CYS A 44 -12.54 2.76 -11.90
N ASP A 45 -12.14 3.69 -12.75
CA ASP A 45 -11.67 3.39 -14.11
C ASP A 45 -10.19 3.02 -14.17
N ILE A 46 -9.35 3.60 -13.30
CA ILE A 46 -7.89 3.39 -13.35
C ILE A 46 -7.40 2.21 -12.52
N LEU A 47 -8.04 1.90 -11.38
CA LEU A 47 -7.63 0.77 -10.54
C LEU A 47 -7.71 -0.59 -11.26
N PRO A 48 -8.77 -0.89 -12.06
CA PRO A 48 -8.85 -2.15 -12.81
C PRO A 48 -7.75 -2.34 -13.86
N LEU A 49 -7.05 -1.27 -14.24
CA LEU A 49 -5.99 -1.34 -15.24
C LEU A 49 -4.71 -1.95 -14.66
N VAL A 50 -4.54 -1.93 -13.33
CA VAL A 50 -3.36 -2.47 -12.65
C VAL A 50 -3.40 -3.99 -12.70
N ARG A 51 -2.39 -4.60 -13.33
CA ARG A 51 -2.29 -6.05 -13.54
C ARG A 51 -1.24 -6.68 -12.64
N GLU A 52 -0.16 -5.96 -12.37
CA GLU A 52 0.96 -6.42 -11.55
C GLU A 52 1.33 -5.37 -10.50
N PHE A 53 1.69 -5.83 -9.31
CA PHE A 53 2.18 -4.99 -8.22
C PHE A 53 3.11 -5.79 -7.29
N PRO A 54 4.06 -5.14 -6.62
CA PRO A 54 4.94 -5.81 -5.67
C PRO A 54 4.19 -6.24 -4.40
N PRO A 55 4.74 -7.20 -3.63
CA PRO A 55 4.12 -7.68 -2.38
C PRO A 55 3.87 -6.56 -1.35
N SER A 56 4.65 -5.49 -1.38
CA SER A 56 4.46 -4.30 -0.53
C SER A 56 3.11 -3.61 -0.75
N ASP A 57 2.56 -3.68 -1.96
CA ASP A 57 1.30 -3.04 -2.33
C ASP A 57 0.10 -4.01 -2.23
N ALA A 58 0.34 -5.27 -1.83
CA ALA A 58 -0.68 -6.33 -1.78
C ALA A 58 -1.88 -6.01 -0.88
N LYS A 59 -1.71 -5.09 0.07
CA LYS A 59 -2.74 -4.66 1.03
C LYS A 59 -3.22 -3.23 0.79
N ILE A 60 -2.96 -2.65 -0.38
CA ILE A 60 -3.34 -1.27 -0.71
C ILE A 60 -4.85 -1.00 -0.55
N PHE A 61 -5.71 -1.98 -0.85
CA PHE A 61 -7.16 -1.81 -0.67
C PHE A 61 -7.58 -1.65 0.80
N PRO A 62 -7.33 -2.62 1.70
CA PRO A 62 -7.73 -2.51 3.09
C PRO A 62 -6.93 -1.45 3.87
N GLU A 63 -5.67 -1.20 3.52
CA GLU A 63 -4.81 -0.29 4.29
C GLU A 63 -4.84 1.17 3.80
N TYR A 64 -5.24 1.41 2.54
CA TYR A 64 -5.23 2.76 1.96
C TYR A 64 -6.53 3.12 1.23
N ILE A 65 -6.93 2.40 0.17
CA ILE A 65 -8.03 2.82 -0.71
C ILE A 65 -9.37 2.85 0.05
N LEU A 66 -9.76 1.76 0.71
CA LEU A 66 -11.05 1.69 1.43
C LEU A 66 -11.14 2.68 2.60
N PRO A 67 -10.10 2.86 3.44
CA PRO A 67 -10.09 3.93 4.44
C PRO A 67 -10.35 5.33 3.85
N MET A 68 -9.76 5.65 2.70
CA MET A 68 -9.93 6.97 2.05
C MET A 68 -11.32 7.17 1.45
N LEU A 69 -12.06 6.10 1.17
CA LEU A 69 -13.43 6.14 0.67
C LEU A 69 -14.49 6.12 1.78
N SER A 70 -14.10 5.87 3.03
CA SER A 70 -15.04 5.61 4.14
C SER A 70 -16.00 6.77 4.45
N THR A 71 -15.64 8.00 4.10
CA THR A 71 -16.45 9.20 4.36
C THR A 71 -17.45 9.54 3.24
N LEU A 72 -17.30 8.95 2.04
CA LEU A 72 -18.15 9.27 0.88
C LEU A 72 -19.64 8.90 1.05
N PRO A 73 -20.02 7.81 1.75
CA PRO A 73 -21.42 7.53 2.06
C PRO A 73 -22.11 8.63 2.86
N ASP A 74 -21.34 9.37 3.67
CA ASP A 74 -21.82 10.46 4.53
C ASP A 74 -21.49 11.85 3.96
N ASP A 75 -21.08 11.93 2.68
CA ASP A 75 -20.76 13.22 2.04
C ASP A 75 -21.97 14.17 2.11
N PRO A 76 -21.80 15.47 2.41
CA PRO A 76 -22.90 16.43 2.50
C PRO A 76 -23.70 16.53 1.19
N GLU A 77 -23.02 16.38 0.05
CA GLU A 77 -23.61 16.54 -1.27
C GLU A 77 -24.23 15.23 -1.76
N GLU A 78 -25.53 15.26 -2.03
CA GLU A 78 -26.28 14.08 -2.48
C GLU A 78 -25.72 13.49 -3.78
N SER A 79 -25.23 14.35 -4.68
CA SER A 79 -24.59 13.94 -5.93
C SER A 79 -23.39 13.01 -5.72
N VAL A 80 -22.58 13.25 -4.68
CA VAL A 80 -21.42 12.41 -4.36
C VAL A 80 -21.87 11.06 -3.82
N ARG A 81 -22.88 11.05 -2.94
CA ARG A 81 -23.45 9.80 -2.41
C ARG A 81 -24.06 8.93 -3.51
N ILE A 82 -24.76 9.53 -4.47
CA ILE A 82 -25.32 8.83 -5.64
C ILE A 82 -24.21 8.26 -6.53
N CYS A 83 -23.16 9.05 -6.79
CA CYS A 83 -21.99 8.62 -7.55
C CYS A 83 -21.34 7.41 -6.86
N TYR A 84 -21.09 7.50 -5.55
CA TYR A 84 -20.54 6.39 -4.78
C TYR A 84 -21.41 5.13 -4.81
N ALA A 85 -22.73 5.26 -4.61
CA ALA A 85 -23.64 4.12 -4.68
C ALA A 85 -23.65 3.46 -6.08
N SER A 86 -23.48 4.25 -7.13
CA SER A 86 -23.47 3.77 -8.52
C SER A 86 -22.18 3.01 -8.86
N ASP A 87 -21.05 3.41 -8.26
CA ASP A 87 -19.73 2.88 -8.61
C ASP A 87 -19.15 1.88 -7.58
N ILE A 88 -19.73 1.74 -6.38
CA ILE A 88 -19.22 0.86 -5.32
C ILE A 88 -19.01 -0.60 -5.77
N SER A 89 -19.86 -1.08 -6.67
CA SER A 89 -19.72 -2.43 -7.24
C SER A 89 -18.43 -2.63 -8.05
N LYS A 90 -17.98 -1.60 -8.78
CA LYS A 90 -16.74 -1.61 -9.55
C LYS A 90 -15.52 -1.65 -8.62
N LEU A 91 -15.56 -0.86 -7.55
CA LEU A 91 -14.53 -0.88 -6.50
C LEU A 91 -14.44 -2.25 -5.82
N ALA A 92 -15.58 -2.84 -5.47
CA ALA A 92 -15.62 -4.16 -4.84
C ALA A 92 -15.03 -5.24 -5.76
N LEU A 93 -15.40 -5.24 -7.05
CA LEU A 93 -14.85 -6.17 -8.04
C LEU A 93 -13.34 -6.01 -8.20
N THR A 94 -12.85 -4.77 -8.22
CA THR A 94 -11.43 -4.47 -8.35
C THR A 94 -10.66 -4.90 -7.11
N SER A 95 -11.18 -4.60 -5.91
CA SER A 95 -10.63 -5.04 -4.62
C SER A 95 -10.49 -6.56 -4.55
N TYR A 96 -11.50 -7.28 -5.03
CA TYR A 96 -11.47 -8.74 -5.11
C TYR A 96 -10.36 -9.24 -6.04
N GLY A 97 -10.16 -8.60 -7.20
CA GLY A 97 -9.06 -8.91 -8.11
C GLY A 97 -7.69 -8.75 -7.46
N PHE A 98 -7.47 -7.65 -6.73
CA PHE A 98 -6.25 -7.42 -5.95
C PHE A 98 -6.07 -8.48 -4.88
N LEU A 99 -7.12 -8.80 -4.11
CA LEU A 99 -7.07 -9.84 -3.09
C LEU A 99 -6.66 -11.20 -3.68
N PHE A 100 -7.25 -11.60 -4.81
CA PHE A 100 -6.92 -12.86 -5.46
C PHE A 100 -5.46 -12.90 -5.94
N HIS A 101 -4.96 -11.80 -6.50
CA HIS A 101 -3.55 -11.68 -6.88
C HIS A 101 -2.64 -11.79 -5.65
N SER A 102 -2.95 -11.06 -4.57
CA SER A 102 -2.20 -11.08 -3.31
C SER A 102 -2.16 -12.48 -2.66
N ILE A 103 -3.27 -13.23 -2.69
CA ILE A 103 -3.29 -14.61 -2.17
C ILE A 103 -2.32 -15.50 -2.95
N ARG A 104 -2.33 -15.41 -4.29
CA ARG A 104 -1.43 -16.19 -5.14
C ARG A 104 0.05 -15.84 -4.92
N MET A 105 0.35 -14.58 -4.62
CA MET A 105 1.71 -14.16 -4.25
C MET A 105 2.14 -14.75 -2.89
N GLY A 106 1.19 -14.89 -1.96
CA GLY A 106 1.42 -15.54 -0.66
C GLY A 106 1.66 -17.04 -0.77
N GLU A 107 0.89 -17.73 -1.62
CA GLU A 107 1.07 -19.16 -1.89
C GLU A 107 2.42 -19.47 -2.57
N ALA A 108 2.96 -18.51 -3.34
CA ALA A 108 4.31 -18.59 -3.91
C ALA A 108 5.44 -18.28 -2.91
N GLY A 109 5.12 -18.03 -1.62
CA GLY A 109 6.09 -17.73 -0.55
C GLY A 109 6.63 -16.29 -0.55
N VAL A 110 6.21 -15.45 -1.50
CA VAL A 110 6.78 -14.11 -1.72
C VAL A 110 6.37 -13.12 -0.61
N LEU A 111 5.22 -13.33 0.04
CA LEU A 111 4.77 -12.50 1.17
C LEU A 111 5.44 -12.86 2.52
N ASP A 112 5.88 -14.10 2.69
CA ASP A 112 6.40 -14.60 3.98
C ASP A 112 7.84 -14.13 4.25
N GLU A 113 8.63 -13.88 3.20
CA GLU A 113 10.01 -13.40 3.30
C GLU A 113 10.14 -11.96 3.83
N LEU A 114 9.08 -11.15 3.71
CA LEU A 114 9.06 -9.76 4.19
C LEU A 114 8.55 -9.62 5.64
N GLY A 115 7.91 -10.67 6.18
CA GLY A 115 7.41 -10.71 7.56
C GLY A 115 8.44 -11.19 8.58
N ALA A 116 9.58 -11.74 8.13
CA ALA A 116 10.64 -12.16 9.02
C ALA A 116 11.33 -10.92 9.62
N PRO A 117 11.42 -10.80 10.96
CA PRO A 117 12.26 -9.78 11.57
C PRO A 117 13.69 -10.02 11.10
N GLN A 118 14.31 -9.03 10.44
CA GLN A 118 15.75 -9.03 10.20
C GLN A 118 16.44 -9.27 11.55
N LYS A 119 16.89 -10.51 11.77
CA LYS A 119 17.73 -10.88 12.90
C LYS A 119 19.04 -10.15 12.66
N ARG A 120 19.19 -8.98 13.29
CA ARG A 120 20.44 -8.21 13.31
C ARG A 120 21.57 -9.19 13.61
N SER A 121 22.39 -9.49 12.61
CA SER A 121 23.63 -10.23 12.79
C SER A 121 24.49 -9.39 13.71
N ALA A 122 24.67 -9.84 14.95
CA ALA A 122 25.63 -9.23 15.86
C ALA A 122 27.03 -9.32 15.24
N PRO A 123 27.88 -8.29 15.38
CA PRO A 123 29.25 -8.36 14.88
C PRO A 123 30.04 -9.36 15.72
N SER A 124 30.78 -10.22 15.03
CA SER A 124 31.78 -11.12 15.58
C SER A 124 32.88 -10.32 16.26
N THR A 125 32.96 -10.41 17.59
CA THR A 125 34.11 -9.91 18.34
C THR A 125 35.14 -11.04 18.48
N GLU A 126 36.09 -11.09 17.57
CA GLU A 126 37.35 -11.80 17.78
C GLU A 126 38.34 -10.91 18.55
N ASN A 127 39.00 -11.55 19.51
CA ASN A 127 40.33 -11.28 20.08
C ASN A 127 40.54 -10.16 21.12
N GLY A 128 41.01 -10.60 22.29
CA GLY A 128 41.68 -9.80 23.31
C GLY A 128 42.28 -10.70 24.39
N GLN A 129 43.51 -11.16 24.18
CA GLN A 129 44.34 -11.89 25.15
C GLN A 129 44.53 -11.07 26.43
N ALA A 130 44.32 -11.67 27.61
CA ALA A 130 44.74 -11.12 28.89
C ALA A 130 45.36 -12.20 29.79
N LEU A 131 46.69 -12.29 29.69
CA LEU A 131 47.70 -12.52 30.73
C LEU A 131 47.25 -13.24 32.01
N LYS A 132 47.68 -14.50 32.13
CA LYS A 132 47.85 -15.19 33.42
C LYS A 132 49.00 -14.55 34.19
N ILE A 133 48.72 -13.93 35.33
CA ILE A 133 49.73 -13.63 36.35
C ILE A 133 49.39 -14.44 37.59
N SER A 134 50.23 -15.45 37.81
CA SER A 134 50.35 -16.24 39.03
C SER A 134 50.65 -15.34 40.22
N ASN A 135 50.06 -15.62 41.38
CA ASN A 135 50.66 -15.26 42.66
C ASN A 135 50.34 -16.34 43.70
N ASN A 136 51.34 -17.18 43.94
CA ASN A 136 51.44 -18.03 45.12
C ASN A 136 52.26 -17.29 46.19
N ALA A 137 51.70 -17.29 47.40
CA ALA A 137 52.37 -17.46 48.68
C ALA A 137 53.41 -16.43 49.20
N GLN A 138 52.99 -15.80 50.32
CA GLN A 138 53.61 -15.87 51.66
C GLN A 138 54.62 -14.82 52.17
N LEU A 139 54.34 -14.45 53.44
CA LEU A 139 55.22 -14.00 54.54
C LEU A 139 55.76 -12.55 54.56
N ALA A 140 55.18 -11.74 55.46
CA ALA A 140 55.87 -11.12 56.60
C ALA A 140 54.85 -10.66 57.64
#